data_AF-A0A1M4N7T7-F1
#
_entry.id   AF-A0A1M4N7T7-F1
#
_cell.length_a   1.000
_cell.length_b   1.000
_cell.length_c   1.000
_cell.angle_alpha   90.00
_cell.angle_beta   90.00
_cell.angle_gamma   90.00
#
_symmetry.space_group_name_H-M   'P 1'
#
loop_
_entity.id
_entity.type
_entity.pdbx_description
1 polymer ?
#
loop_
_entity_poly.entity_id
_entity_poly.type
_entity_poly.pdbx_seq_one_letter_code
_entity_poly.pdbx_strand_id
1 'polypeptide(L)'
;MNKCLISNLLSLFLVASTCFPKPYVSVLAQCNKNNKDQSAQAEDLEPIFINDELEEYKNCEEEDNSVIRKKLLIDSNYKHLSTKEHSWFFKPNNKGLPPEEPEEVIELLKNNEGYYLGNTKEKELYLTFDEGYENGYTNDILDILKKHNVKAAFFVVKPYLKSNPDIVKRMADEGHLVCNHSAHHPSMAKITDFEKFKKELGEVEELYKEITGKDMPKYFRPPMGRYSELSLHYTKELGYKSIFWSLAYFDWDPKKQPNPEEAKKKLLQRTHNGSIILLHAVSKTNKNILDDLLTTWKEQGYSFKTLDQLSMN
;
A
#
# COMPACT_ATOMS: atom_id res chain seq x y z
N MET A 1 19.78 -41.20 29.53
CA MET A 1 21.13 -41.59 29.07
C MET A 1 21.01 -42.36 27.76
N ASN A 2 21.97 -42.13 26.84
CA ASN A 2 22.24 -42.76 25.52
C ASN A 2 21.33 -42.29 24.36
N LYS A 3 21.74 -41.39 23.44
CA LYS A 3 22.79 -41.38 22.37
C LYS A 3 22.63 -42.44 21.27
N CYS A 4 22.37 -41.99 20.03
CA CYS A 4 23.08 -42.28 18.75
C CYS A 4 22.26 -41.68 17.57
N LEU A 5 22.65 -40.62 16.83
CA LEU A 5 23.71 -40.43 15.80
C LEU A 5 23.57 -41.26 14.50
N ILE A 6 23.70 -40.54 13.37
CA ILE A 6 24.05 -40.89 11.96
C ILE A 6 22.93 -40.43 10.98
N SER A 7 23.01 -39.29 10.27
CA SER A 7 23.87 -38.88 9.14
C SER A 7 23.57 -39.65 7.83
N ASN A 8 22.94 -39.03 6.82
CA ASN A 8 23.61 -38.60 5.57
C ASN A 8 22.71 -38.20 4.36
N LEU A 9 23.19 -37.13 3.70
CA LEU A 9 23.31 -36.84 2.26
C LEU A 9 22.13 -36.41 1.34
N LEU A 10 22.31 -35.17 0.86
CA LEU A 10 21.97 -34.58 -0.44
C LEU A 10 21.85 -35.57 -1.63
N SER A 11 20.87 -35.32 -2.51
CA SER A 11 21.15 -35.13 -3.94
C SER A 11 20.01 -34.39 -4.67
N LEU A 12 20.44 -33.33 -5.36
CA LEU A 12 19.74 -32.52 -6.34
C LEU A 12 19.64 -33.30 -7.67
N PHE A 13 18.55 -33.25 -8.45
CA PHE A 13 18.61 -33.22 -9.92
C PHE A 13 17.29 -32.79 -10.60
N LEU A 14 17.48 -32.31 -11.83
CA LEU A 14 16.68 -31.43 -12.68
C LEU A 14 15.30 -31.92 -13.14
N VAL A 15 14.51 -30.89 -13.47
CA VAL A 15 13.40 -30.82 -14.43
C VAL A 15 13.76 -31.44 -15.79
N ALA A 16 12.89 -32.32 -16.30
CA ALA A 16 12.47 -32.33 -17.71
C ALA A 16 11.24 -33.22 -17.92
N SER A 17 10.17 -32.55 -18.37
CA SER A 17 9.04 -33.02 -19.19
C SER A 17 9.15 -34.43 -19.78
N THR A 18 8.16 -35.28 -19.51
CA THR A 18 7.47 -36.06 -20.55
C THR A 18 6.05 -36.41 -20.08
N CYS A 19 5.11 -36.31 -21.03
CA CYS A 19 3.71 -36.68 -21.00
C CYS A 19 3.26 -37.70 -19.94
N PHE A 20 2.28 -37.33 -19.10
CA PHE A 20 1.50 -38.31 -18.33
C PHE A 20 0.24 -38.74 -19.10
N PRO A 21 -0.02 -40.06 -19.23
CA PRO A 21 -1.32 -40.59 -19.59
C PRO A 21 -2.18 -40.83 -18.32
N LYS A 22 -3.50 -40.89 -18.56
CA LYS A 22 -4.61 -41.15 -17.63
C LYS A 22 -4.53 -42.53 -16.89
N PRO A 23 -5.43 -42.81 -15.92
CA PRO A 23 -5.07 -43.18 -14.55
C PRO A 23 -5.12 -44.69 -14.25
N TYR A 24 -4.45 -45.09 -13.16
CA TYR A 24 -4.73 -46.33 -12.43
C TYR A 24 -5.01 -45.99 -10.96
N VAL A 25 -6.17 -46.44 -10.47
CA VAL A 25 -6.56 -46.41 -9.06
C VAL A 25 -5.84 -47.54 -8.34
N SER A 26 -5.16 -47.24 -7.23
CA SER A 26 -4.83 -48.24 -6.21
C SER A 26 -5.18 -47.69 -4.82
N VAL A 27 -6.28 -48.20 -4.27
CA VAL A 27 -6.55 -48.13 -2.82
C VAL A 27 -6.08 -49.45 -2.24
N LEU A 28 -5.02 -49.43 -1.44
CA LEU A 28 -4.76 -50.49 -0.47
C LEU A 28 -5.15 -49.95 0.92
N ALA A 29 -6.28 -50.46 1.39
CA ALA A 29 -6.77 -50.30 2.75
C ALA A 29 -5.82 -50.99 3.74
N GLN A 30 -5.49 -50.28 4.82
CA GLN A 30 -4.80 -50.83 5.97
C GLN A 30 -5.86 -51.40 6.92
N CYS A 31 -5.96 -52.74 6.96
CA CYS A 31 -6.85 -53.47 7.86
C CYS A 31 -6.52 -53.16 9.31
N ASN A 32 -7.54 -52.78 10.08
CA ASN A 32 -7.47 -52.68 11.53
C ASN A 32 -8.73 -53.34 12.12
N LYS A 33 -8.61 -54.58 12.63
CA LYS A 33 -8.97 -54.96 14.02
C LYS A 33 -9.18 -56.47 14.21
N ASN A 34 -8.79 -56.88 15.42
CA ASN A 34 -9.25 -58.01 16.21
C ASN A 34 -10.64 -58.60 15.89
N ASN A 35 -10.72 -59.92 16.13
CA ASN A 35 -11.88 -60.79 16.42
C ASN A 35 -12.39 -61.75 15.32
N LYS A 36 -11.94 -63.00 15.48
CA LYS A 36 -12.66 -64.30 15.53
C LYS A 36 -14.00 -64.51 14.80
N ASP A 37 -13.97 -65.63 14.06
CA ASP A 37 -15.01 -66.65 13.79
C ASP A 37 -16.05 -66.48 12.66
N GLN A 38 -15.80 -67.31 11.62
CA GLN A 38 -16.67 -68.21 10.84
C GLN A 38 -17.80 -67.70 9.92
N SER A 39 -17.61 -68.08 8.64
CA SER A 39 -18.55 -68.55 7.61
C SER A 39 -19.74 -67.67 7.19
N ALA A 40 -19.69 -67.14 5.96
CA ALA A 40 -20.82 -67.13 5.02
C ALA A 40 -20.33 -66.77 3.61
N GLN A 41 -21.08 -67.26 2.62
CA GLN A 41 -20.79 -67.28 1.20
C GLN A 41 -20.79 -65.89 0.55
N ALA A 42 -20.07 -65.77 -0.56
CA ALA A 42 -20.08 -64.62 -1.45
C ALA A 42 -21.37 -64.61 -2.28
N GLU A 43 -22.21 -63.61 -2.10
CA GLU A 43 -23.27 -63.21 -3.03
C GLU A 43 -23.51 -61.68 -2.89
N ASP A 44 -23.42 -61.00 -4.03
CA ASP A 44 -23.95 -59.67 -4.40
C ASP A 44 -23.75 -58.46 -3.47
N LEU A 45 -22.73 -57.65 -3.77
CA LEU A 45 -22.67 -56.23 -3.38
C LEU A 45 -22.57 -55.36 -4.64
N GLU A 46 -23.62 -54.56 -4.88
CA GLU A 46 -23.61 -53.51 -5.91
C GLU A 46 -22.57 -52.43 -5.59
N PRO A 47 -21.96 -51.77 -6.61
CA PRO A 47 -20.95 -50.75 -6.38
C PRO A 47 -21.58 -49.49 -5.77
N ILE A 48 -21.14 -49.15 -4.56
CA ILE A 48 -21.37 -47.84 -3.96
C ILE A 48 -20.54 -46.81 -4.75
N PHE A 49 -21.22 -45.97 -5.53
CA PHE A 49 -20.62 -44.81 -6.20
C PHE A 49 -20.19 -43.78 -5.15
N ILE A 50 -18.88 -43.63 -4.95
CA ILE A 50 -18.31 -42.48 -4.23
C ILE A 50 -18.31 -41.31 -5.22
N ASN A 51 -19.42 -40.56 -5.28
CA ASN A 51 -19.55 -39.36 -6.12
C ASN A 51 -18.98 -38.10 -5.43
N ASP A 52 -18.87 -38.10 -4.10
CA ASP A 52 -18.57 -36.87 -3.34
C ASP A 52 -17.07 -36.47 -3.40
N GLU A 53 -16.13 -37.41 -3.47
CA GLU A 53 -14.69 -37.09 -3.59
C GLU A 53 -14.32 -36.60 -5.00
N LEU A 54 -15.00 -37.07 -6.05
CA LEU A 54 -14.73 -36.64 -7.44
C LEU A 54 -15.25 -35.22 -7.73
N GLU A 55 -16.30 -34.77 -7.04
CA GLU A 55 -16.78 -33.39 -7.12
C GLU A 55 -15.82 -32.42 -6.43
N GLU A 56 -15.24 -32.80 -5.28
CA GLU A 56 -14.26 -31.96 -4.58
C GLU A 56 -12.99 -31.75 -5.42
N TYR A 57 -12.45 -32.81 -6.06
CA TYR A 57 -11.30 -32.70 -6.96
C TYR A 57 -11.60 -31.92 -8.24
N LYS A 58 -12.80 -32.06 -8.84
CA LYS A 58 -13.22 -31.27 -10.01
C LYS A 58 -13.41 -29.79 -9.67
N ASN A 59 -13.97 -29.49 -8.50
CA ASN A 59 -14.16 -28.13 -8.03
C ASN A 59 -12.81 -27.42 -7.81
N CYS A 60 -11.81 -28.11 -7.25
CA CYS A 60 -10.46 -27.56 -7.15
C CYS A 60 -9.81 -27.27 -8.51
N GLU A 61 -9.94 -28.17 -9.51
CA GLU A 61 -9.41 -27.93 -10.86
C GLU A 61 -10.15 -26.81 -11.61
N GLU A 62 -11.46 -26.69 -11.45
CA GLU A 62 -12.26 -25.62 -12.07
C GLU A 62 -11.98 -24.25 -11.44
N GLU A 63 -11.86 -24.17 -10.11
CA GLU A 63 -11.46 -22.96 -9.40
C GLU A 63 -10.06 -22.51 -9.84
N ASP A 64 -9.07 -23.41 -9.88
CA ASP A 64 -7.69 -23.08 -10.25
C ASP A 64 -7.60 -22.65 -11.72
N ASN A 65 -8.34 -23.31 -12.63
CA ASN A 65 -8.44 -22.89 -14.03
C ASN A 65 -9.16 -21.54 -14.19
N SER A 66 -10.16 -21.23 -13.36
CA SER A 66 -10.85 -19.94 -13.37
C SER A 66 -9.93 -18.80 -12.91
N VAL A 67 -9.11 -19.04 -11.87
CA VAL A 67 -8.12 -18.11 -11.35
C VAL A 67 -7.01 -17.87 -12.37
N ILE A 68 -6.50 -18.94 -13.01
CA ILE A 68 -5.50 -18.84 -14.07
C ILE A 68 -6.05 -18.07 -15.28
N ARG A 69 -7.28 -18.35 -15.73
CA ARG A 69 -7.90 -17.58 -16.82
C ARG A 69 -8.09 -16.12 -16.45
N LYS A 70 -8.58 -15.82 -15.25
CA LYS A 70 -8.76 -14.45 -14.77
C LYS A 70 -7.43 -13.71 -14.73
N LYS A 71 -6.37 -14.35 -14.23
CA LYS A 71 -5.01 -13.80 -14.22
C LYS A 71 -4.48 -13.55 -15.64
N LEU A 72 -4.64 -14.50 -16.56
CA LEU A 72 -4.21 -14.34 -17.95
C LEU A 72 -4.95 -13.21 -18.68
N LEU A 73 -6.25 -13.05 -18.39
CA LEU A 73 -7.06 -11.95 -18.93
C LEU A 73 -6.59 -10.60 -18.38
N ILE A 74 -6.37 -10.49 -17.07
CA ILE A 74 -5.80 -9.31 -16.39
C ILE A 74 -4.43 -8.97 -17.00
N ASP A 75 -3.51 -9.94 -17.06
CA ASP A 75 -2.17 -9.74 -17.65
C ASP A 75 -2.25 -9.34 -19.13
N SER A 76 -3.24 -9.83 -19.89
CA SER A 76 -3.43 -9.43 -21.29
C SER A 76 -3.94 -8.00 -21.45
N ASN A 77 -4.78 -7.52 -20.52
CA ASN A 77 -5.39 -6.20 -20.59
C ASN A 77 -4.36 -5.07 -20.39
N TYR A 78 -3.29 -5.32 -19.63
CA TYR A 78 -2.33 -4.28 -19.24
C TYR A 78 -1.00 -4.32 -19.99
N LYS A 79 -0.79 -5.27 -20.91
CA LYS A 79 0.47 -5.43 -21.68
C LYS A 79 0.94 -4.19 -22.44
N HIS A 80 0.03 -3.26 -22.73
CA HIS A 80 0.34 -2.02 -23.44
C HIS A 80 0.87 -0.90 -22.51
N LEU A 81 0.65 -1.01 -21.20
CA LEU A 81 1.07 -0.01 -20.21
C LEU A 81 2.55 -0.20 -19.86
N SER A 82 3.28 0.90 -19.79
CA SER A 82 4.71 0.89 -19.46
C SER A 82 4.96 0.45 -18.00
N THR A 83 5.88 -0.50 -17.85
CA THR A 83 6.41 -0.93 -16.54
C THR A 83 7.70 -0.19 -16.15
N LYS A 84 8.12 0.82 -16.93
CA LYS A 84 9.33 1.59 -16.64
C LYS A 84 9.15 2.30 -15.31
N GLU A 85 10.10 2.09 -14.40
CA GLU A 85 10.11 2.77 -13.11
C GLU A 85 10.61 4.22 -13.28
N HIS A 86 9.83 5.14 -12.74
CA HIS A 86 10.13 6.55 -12.58
C HIS A 86 10.23 6.86 -11.08
N SER A 87 11.01 7.87 -10.74
CA SER A 87 11.04 8.44 -9.39
C SER A 87 10.48 9.85 -9.46
N TRP A 88 9.47 10.13 -8.65
CA TRP A 88 8.90 11.46 -8.54
C TRP A 88 9.98 12.43 -8.12
N PHE A 89 10.15 13.45 -8.96
CA PHE A 89 11.06 14.54 -8.75
C PHE A 89 10.34 15.79 -9.24
N PHE A 90 10.64 16.92 -8.61
CA PHE A 90 10.22 18.22 -9.10
C PHE A 90 11.36 19.20 -8.96
N LYS A 91 11.45 20.16 -9.88
CA LYS A 91 12.43 21.25 -9.76
C LYS A 91 11.85 22.33 -8.85
N PRO A 92 12.37 22.54 -7.62
CA PRO A 92 11.78 23.52 -6.72
C PRO A 92 11.88 24.93 -7.28
N ASN A 93 10.83 25.72 -7.11
CA ASN A 93 10.84 27.14 -7.42
C ASN A 93 10.96 27.95 -6.13
N ASN A 94 12.04 28.74 -6.00
CA ASN A 94 12.29 29.54 -4.80
C ASN A 94 11.60 30.92 -4.83
N LYS A 95 10.71 31.16 -5.80
CA LYS A 95 9.95 32.42 -5.95
C LYS A 95 8.48 32.27 -5.53
N GLY A 96 8.13 31.17 -4.84
CA GLY A 96 6.74 30.90 -4.42
C GLY A 96 5.79 30.60 -5.57
N LEU A 97 6.31 30.06 -6.68
CA LEU A 97 5.51 29.59 -7.82
C LEU A 97 5.46 28.05 -7.81
N PRO A 98 4.45 27.41 -8.42
CA PRO A 98 4.44 25.97 -8.60
C PRO A 98 5.69 25.47 -9.34
N PRO A 99 6.16 24.24 -9.05
CA PRO A 99 7.20 23.61 -9.86
C PRO A 99 6.69 23.30 -11.28
N GLU A 100 7.62 23.33 -12.24
CA GLU A 100 7.38 22.93 -13.63
C GLU A 100 7.78 21.47 -13.81
N GLU A 101 6.89 20.67 -14.40
CA GLU A 101 7.12 19.27 -14.75
C GLU A 101 7.01 19.06 -16.26
N PRO A 102 7.68 18.04 -16.83
CA PRO A 102 7.52 17.68 -18.23
C PRO A 102 6.04 17.38 -18.55
N GLU A 103 5.55 17.85 -19.70
CA GLU A 103 4.15 17.68 -20.13
C GLU A 103 3.72 16.20 -20.15
N GLU A 104 4.60 15.30 -20.58
CA GLU A 104 4.39 13.85 -20.56
C GLU A 104 4.10 13.30 -19.16
N VAL A 105 4.75 13.84 -18.11
CA VAL A 105 4.53 13.42 -16.72
C VAL A 105 3.18 13.95 -16.24
N ILE A 106 2.85 15.20 -16.57
CA ILE A 106 1.58 15.83 -16.21
C ILE A 106 0.41 15.06 -16.85
N GLU A 107 0.51 14.72 -18.13
CA GLU A 107 -0.51 13.96 -18.85
C GLU A 107 -0.65 12.55 -18.29
N LEU A 108 0.47 11.86 -18.03
CA LEU A 108 0.47 10.54 -17.42
C LEU A 108 -0.24 10.53 -16.05
N LEU A 109 0.06 11.49 -15.19
CA LEU A 109 -0.61 11.63 -13.90
C LEU A 109 -2.10 11.94 -14.09
N LYS A 110 -2.44 12.90 -14.95
CA LYS A 110 -3.84 13.30 -15.19
C LYS A 110 -4.69 12.11 -15.67
N ASN A 111 -4.18 11.31 -16.59
CA ASN A 111 -4.89 10.15 -17.14
C ASN A 111 -5.10 9.03 -16.10
N ASN A 112 -4.28 9.02 -15.04
CA ASN A 112 -4.30 7.99 -14.00
C ASN A 112 -4.66 8.53 -12.59
N GLU A 113 -5.39 9.64 -12.50
CA GLU A 113 -5.80 10.25 -11.21
C GLU A 113 -4.62 10.49 -10.25
N GLY A 114 -3.49 10.93 -10.81
CA GLY A 114 -2.31 11.39 -10.11
C GLY A 114 -2.33 12.89 -9.87
N TYR A 115 -1.95 13.30 -8.66
CA TYR A 115 -1.97 14.69 -8.22
C TYR A 115 -0.67 15.04 -7.48
N TYR A 116 -0.08 16.17 -7.83
CA TYR A 116 1.06 16.76 -7.10
C TYR A 116 0.80 18.22 -6.70
N LEU A 117 -0.26 18.82 -7.23
CA LEU A 117 -0.75 20.16 -6.98
C LEU A 117 -2.26 20.10 -6.69
N GLY A 118 -2.75 21.03 -5.86
CA GLY A 118 -4.16 21.39 -5.78
C GLY A 118 -4.49 22.58 -6.69
N ASN A 119 -5.48 23.39 -6.30
CA ASN A 119 -5.86 24.57 -7.06
C ASN A 119 -4.80 25.68 -6.98
N THR A 120 -4.07 25.89 -8.07
CA THR A 120 -2.99 26.90 -8.16
C THR A 120 -3.49 28.34 -8.31
N LYS A 121 -4.79 28.57 -8.47
CA LYS A 121 -5.39 29.92 -8.54
C LYS A 121 -5.73 30.48 -7.16
N GLU A 122 -5.89 29.61 -6.17
CA GLU A 122 -6.29 29.98 -4.81
C GLU A 122 -5.13 29.79 -3.82
N LYS A 123 -5.10 30.59 -2.76
CA LYS A 123 -4.13 30.44 -1.65
C LYS A 123 -4.54 29.26 -0.75
N GLU A 124 -4.47 28.06 -1.29
CA GLU A 124 -4.79 26.81 -0.60
C GLU A 124 -3.55 25.95 -0.43
N LEU A 125 -3.41 25.35 0.76
CA LEU A 125 -2.34 24.41 1.09
C LEU A 125 -2.94 23.08 1.54
N TYR A 126 -2.29 21.99 1.13
CA TYR A 126 -2.66 20.62 1.48
C TYR A 126 -1.49 20.02 2.27
N LEU A 127 -1.65 19.92 3.59
CA LEU A 127 -0.61 19.42 4.49
C LEU A 127 -0.69 17.90 4.58
N THR A 128 0.42 17.23 4.27
CA THR A 128 0.50 15.76 4.28
C THR A 128 1.75 15.25 5.00
N PHE A 129 1.65 14.07 5.59
CA PHE A 129 2.72 13.41 6.31
C PHE A 129 2.87 11.96 5.86
N ASP A 130 4.11 11.47 5.73
CA ASP A 130 4.38 10.04 5.52
C ASP A 130 4.87 9.39 6.83
N GLU A 131 4.20 8.32 7.24
CA GLU A 131 4.40 7.67 8.54
C GLU A 131 4.84 6.21 8.36
N GLY A 132 6.16 6.00 8.40
CA GLY A 132 6.79 4.68 8.36
C GLY A 132 6.92 4.02 9.74
N TYR A 133 7.19 4.82 10.77
CA TYR A 133 7.37 4.43 12.17
C TYR A 133 7.11 5.65 13.06
N GLU A 134 6.91 5.45 14.37
CA GLU A 134 6.73 6.55 15.32
C GLU A 134 8.05 6.94 15.99
N ASN A 135 8.26 8.24 16.23
CA ASN A 135 9.46 8.76 16.89
C ASN A 135 9.18 9.66 18.11
N GLY A 136 7.95 9.61 18.62
CA GLY A 136 7.50 10.32 19.83
C GLY A 136 7.00 11.75 19.59
N TYR A 137 6.66 12.12 18.35
CA TYR A 137 6.28 13.50 18.02
C TYR A 137 4.90 13.63 17.39
N THR A 138 4.27 12.53 16.94
CA THR A 138 2.99 12.62 16.22
C THR A 138 1.87 13.17 17.09
N ASN A 139 1.83 12.82 18.38
CA ASN A 139 0.82 13.38 19.30
C ASN A 139 0.97 14.90 19.47
N ASP A 140 2.19 15.41 19.60
CA ASP A 140 2.46 16.86 19.67
C ASP A 140 2.04 17.55 18.36
N ILE A 141 2.32 16.93 17.22
CA ILE A 141 1.91 17.43 15.89
C ILE A 141 0.38 17.48 15.78
N LEU A 142 -0.33 16.45 16.22
CA LEU A 142 -1.80 16.44 16.26
C LEU A 142 -2.37 17.54 17.17
N ASP A 143 -1.75 17.79 18.34
CA ASP A 143 -2.14 18.89 19.22
C ASP A 143 -1.96 20.26 18.55
N ILE A 144 -0.86 20.46 17.84
CA ILE A 144 -0.60 21.68 17.06
C ILE A 144 -1.65 21.84 15.95
N LEU A 145 -1.92 20.78 15.18
CA LEU A 145 -2.93 20.81 14.12
C LEU A 145 -4.32 21.16 14.68
N LYS A 146 -4.68 20.57 15.82
CA LYS A 146 -5.94 20.85 16.52
C LYS A 146 -6.01 22.30 17.01
N LYS A 147 -4.95 22.82 17.64
CA LYS A 147 -4.84 24.24 18.05
C LYS A 147 -5.11 25.18 16.88
N HIS A 148 -4.64 24.82 15.69
CA HIS A 148 -4.81 25.61 14.48
C HIS A 148 -6.11 25.32 13.72
N ASN A 149 -6.93 24.36 14.14
CA ASN A 149 -8.06 23.84 13.38
C ASN A 149 -7.68 23.46 11.92
N VAL A 150 -6.52 22.84 11.76
CA VAL A 150 -6.01 22.36 10.47
C VAL A 150 -6.16 20.85 10.41
N LYS A 151 -6.65 20.33 9.29
CA LYS A 151 -6.71 18.88 9.03
C LYS A 151 -5.68 18.51 7.97
N ALA A 152 -4.79 17.58 8.32
CA ALA A 152 -3.80 16.99 7.42
C ALA A 152 -4.21 15.60 6.92
N ALA A 153 -3.45 15.07 5.96
CA ALA A 153 -3.47 13.67 5.56
C ALA A 153 -2.20 12.94 5.99
N PHE A 154 -2.33 11.77 6.60
CA PHE A 154 -1.23 10.92 7.07
C PHE A 154 -1.21 9.63 6.25
N PHE A 155 -0.20 9.45 5.41
CA PHE A 155 0.01 8.24 4.62
C PHE A 155 0.78 7.23 5.46
N VAL A 156 0.08 6.17 5.89
CA VAL A 156 0.60 5.20 6.87
C VAL A 156 0.94 3.87 6.21
N VAL A 157 2.03 3.24 6.67
CA VAL A 157 2.34 1.84 6.36
C VAL A 157 1.73 0.90 7.40
N LYS A 158 1.56 -0.39 7.05
CA LYS A 158 1.01 -1.40 7.99
C LYS A 158 1.78 -1.52 9.31
N PRO A 159 3.14 -1.49 9.35
CA PRO A 159 3.88 -1.44 10.61
C PRO A 159 3.51 -0.27 11.54
N TYR A 160 3.24 0.91 10.97
CA TYR A 160 2.85 2.09 11.74
C TYR A 160 1.48 1.89 12.40
N LEU A 161 0.51 1.38 11.62
CA LEU A 161 -0.83 1.02 12.11
C LEU A 161 -0.77 0.03 13.27
N LYS A 162 0.01 -1.06 13.12
CA LYS A 162 0.16 -2.09 14.16
C LYS A 162 0.76 -1.57 15.45
N SER A 163 1.74 -0.68 15.34
CA SER A 163 2.51 -0.22 16.50
C SER A 163 1.86 0.97 17.21
N ASN A 164 0.98 1.71 16.53
CA ASN A 164 0.41 2.96 17.03
C ASN A 164 -1.12 3.04 16.83
N PRO A 165 -1.92 2.02 17.20
CA PRO A 165 -3.36 2.00 16.93
C PRO A 165 -4.10 3.18 17.58
N ASP A 166 -3.70 3.60 18.78
CA ASP A 166 -4.32 4.73 19.47
C ASP A 166 -4.07 6.07 18.76
N ILE A 167 -2.86 6.27 18.22
CA ILE A 167 -2.52 7.48 17.45
C ILE A 167 -3.33 7.50 16.15
N VAL A 168 -3.45 6.36 15.47
CA VAL A 168 -4.25 6.24 14.23
C VAL A 168 -5.73 6.53 14.50
N LYS A 169 -6.27 5.98 15.59
CA LYS A 169 -7.65 6.27 16.00
C LYS A 169 -7.84 7.75 16.29
N ARG A 170 -6.91 8.37 17.00
CA ARG A 170 -6.90 9.81 17.25
C ARG A 170 -6.87 10.63 15.96
N MET A 171 -6.03 10.27 14.97
CA MET A 171 -6.03 10.92 13.65
C MET A 171 -7.44 10.91 13.03
N ALA A 172 -8.06 9.73 12.97
CA ALA A 172 -9.38 9.55 12.36
C ALA A 172 -10.52 10.23 13.15
N ASP A 173 -10.44 10.28 14.47
CA ASP A 173 -11.46 10.89 15.34
C ASP A 173 -11.33 12.42 15.39
N GLU A 174 -10.12 12.95 15.24
CA GLU A 174 -9.89 14.39 15.08
C GLU A 174 -10.14 14.88 13.65
N GLY A 175 -10.59 14.02 12.72
CA GLY A 175 -11.00 14.40 11.36
C GLY A 175 -9.85 14.58 10.38
N HIS A 176 -8.69 13.99 10.67
CA HIS A 176 -7.60 13.86 9.70
C HIS A 176 -7.90 12.71 8.73
N LEU A 177 -7.29 12.77 7.54
CA LEU A 177 -7.30 11.63 6.63
C LEU A 177 -6.14 10.70 6.97
N VAL A 178 -6.44 9.41 7.18
CA VAL A 178 -5.42 8.36 7.29
C VAL A 178 -5.44 7.58 5.98
N CYS A 179 -4.37 7.74 5.21
CA CYS A 179 -4.28 7.32 3.81
C CYS A 179 -3.28 6.17 3.65
N ASN A 180 -3.30 5.52 2.48
CA ASN A 180 -2.53 4.31 2.24
C ASN A 180 -1.09 4.61 1.80
N HIS A 181 -0.08 4.01 2.44
CA HIS A 181 1.33 4.06 2.02
C HIS A 181 1.94 2.68 1.77
N SER A 182 1.11 1.69 1.41
CA SER A 182 1.40 0.26 1.24
C SER A 182 1.74 -0.49 2.54
N ALA A 183 1.58 -1.81 2.51
CA ALA A 183 1.82 -2.66 3.67
C ALA A 183 3.31 -2.74 4.03
N HIS A 184 4.18 -2.97 3.05
CA HIS A 184 5.60 -3.26 3.29
C HIS A 184 6.56 -2.17 2.75
N HIS A 185 6.03 -1.07 2.21
CA HIS A 185 6.81 0.01 1.59
C HIS A 185 7.70 -0.45 0.40
N PRO A 186 7.29 -1.40 -0.47
CA PRO A 186 8.10 -1.77 -1.62
C PRO A 186 8.05 -0.69 -2.70
N SER A 187 8.92 -0.77 -3.71
CA SER A 187 8.67 -0.01 -4.94
C SER A 187 7.47 -0.62 -5.68
N MET A 188 6.31 0.03 -5.57
CA MET A 188 5.06 -0.44 -6.18
C MET A 188 5.15 -0.44 -7.71
N ALA A 189 6.01 0.41 -8.30
CA ALA A 189 6.30 0.41 -9.74
C ALA A 189 6.84 -0.92 -10.27
N LYS A 190 7.48 -1.73 -9.41
CA LYS A 190 8.09 -3.02 -9.77
C LYS A 190 7.13 -4.21 -9.60
N ILE A 191 5.96 -4.00 -9.00
CA ILE A 191 4.97 -5.05 -8.78
C ILE A 191 4.02 -5.07 -9.98
N THR A 192 4.34 -5.90 -10.97
CA THR A 192 3.55 -6.01 -12.21
C THR A 192 2.37 -6.99 -12.10
N ASP A 193 2.40 -7.89 -11.11
CA ASP A 193 1.28 -8.80 -10.80
C ASP A 193 0.20 -8.03 -10.02
N PHE A 194 -0.99 -7.90 -10.60
CA PHE A 194 -2.09 -7.10 -10.06
C PHE A 194 -2.53 -7.55 -8.66
N GLU A 195 -2.62 -8.87 -8.41
CA GLU A 195 -3.08 -9.37 -7.11
C GLU A 195 -2.04 -9.11 -6.01
N LYS A 196 -0.74 -9.18 -6.33
CA LYS A 196 0.32 -8.75 -5.41
C LYS A 196 0.26 -7.25 -5.13
N PHE A 197 0.01 -6.44 -6.16
CA PHE A 197 -0.14 -4.98 -6.01
C PHE A 197 -1.34 -4.65 -5.12
N LYS A 198 -2.49 -5.25 -5.42
CA LYS A 198 -3.74 -5.09 -4.66
C LYS A 198 -3.57 -5.50 -3.20
N LYS A 199 -2.85 -6.60 -2.93
CA LYS A 199 -2.58 -7.08 -1.58
C LYS A 199 -1.83 -6.07 -0.72
N GLU A 200 -0.86 -5.35 -1.30
CA GLU A 200 -0.12 -4.29 -0.56
C GLU A 200 -1.04 -3.15 -0.10
N LEU A 201 -2.09 -2.82 -0.85
CA LEU A 201 -3.05 -1.78 -0.47
C LEU A 201 -4.12 -2.34 0.48
N GLY A 202 -4.70 -3.50 0.16
CA GLY A 202 -5.79 -4.12 0.91
C GLY A 202 -5.41 -4.46 2.36
N GLU A 203 -4.19 -4.94 2.60
CA GLU A 203 -3.73 -5.25 3.96
C GLU A 203 -3.66 -4.02 4.89
N VAL A 204 -3.48 -2.82 4.34
CA VAL A 204 -3.49 -1.55 5.08
C VAL A 204 -4.93 -1.11 5.35
N GLU A 205 -5.81 -1.25 4.35
CA GLU A 205 -7.24 -0.94 4.48
C GLU A 205 -7.93 -1.79 5.56
N GLU A 206 -7.70 -3.11 5.53
CA GLU A 206 -8.28 -4.06 6.47
C GLU A 206 -7.89 -3.70 7.90
N LEU A 207 -6.59 -3.51 8.15
CA LEU A 207 -6.10 -3.17 9.49
C LEU A 207 -6.59 -1.79 9.95
N TYR A 208 -6.69 -0.81 9.05
CA TYR A 208 -7.27 0.48 9.41
C TYR A 208 -8.75 0.36 9.80
N LYS A 209 -9.52 -0.45 9.07
CA LYS A 209 -10.92 -0.74 9.38
C LYS A 209 -11.06 -1.43 10.74
N GLU A 210 -10.18 -2.40 11.05
CA GLU A 210 -10.13 -3.08 12.34
C GLU A 210 -9.87 -2.11 13.51
N ILE A 211 -8.92 -1.18 13.34
CA ILE A 211 -8.53 -0.22 14.38
C ILE A 211 -9.59 0.86 14.60
N THR A 212 -10.18 1.37 13.52
CA THR A 212 -11.01 2.60 13.56
C THR A 212 -12.50 2.36 13.36
N GLY A 213 -12.91 1.21 12.83
CA GLY A 213 -14.27 0.94 12.37
C GLY A 213 -14.68 1.68 11.09
N LYS A 214 -13.79 2.52 10.52
CA LYS A 214 -14.06 3.39 9.36
C LYS A 214 -13.43 2.82 8.09
N ASP A 215 -14.02 3.11 6.93
CA ASP A 215 -13.40 2.77 5.65
C ASP A 215 -12.25 3.76 5.37
N MET A 216 -11.14 3.25 4.84
CA MET A 216 -9.97 4.09 4.56
C MET A 216 -10.25 5.03 3.38
N PRO A 217 -9.97 6.34 3.50
CA PRO A 217 -9.94 7.26 2.37
C PRO A 217 -9.08 6.73 1.22
N LYS A 218 -9.61 6.76 -0.01
CA LYS A 218 -8.95 6.21 -1.20
C LYS A 218 -7.90 7.16 -1.78
N TYR A 219 -6.93 7.53 -0.95
CA TYR A 219 -5.71 8.26 -1.31
C TYR A 219 -4.50 7.39 -1.04
N PHE A 220 -3.63 7.27 -2.04
CA PHE A 220 -2.43 6.46 -1.98
C PHE A 220 -1.21 7.30 -2.33
N ARG A 221 -0.13 7.18 -1.56
CA ARG A 221 1.16 7.75 -1.94
C ARG A 221 2.13 6.62 -2.27
N PRO A 222 2.69 6.57 -3.49
CA PRO A 222 3.66 5.54 -3.84
C PRO A 222 4.91 5.62 -2.94
N PRO A 223 5.34 4.51 -2.32
CA PRO A 223 6.58 4.47 -1.55
C PRO A 223 7.77 5.05 -2.32
N MET A 224 8.56 5.88 -1.65
CA MET A 224 9.75 6.54 -2.21
C MET A 224 9.45 7.47 -3.41
N GLY A 225 8.17 7.78 -3.67
CA GLY A 225 7.72 8.47 -4.88
C GLY A 225 7.95 7.67 -6.15
N ARG A 226 8.14 6.34 -6.07
CA ARG A 226 8.40 5.52 -7.25
C ARG A 226 7.11 5.04 -7.89
N TYR A 227 7.00 5.22 -9.21
CA TYR A 227 5.81 4.88 -9.98
C TYR A 227 6.17 4.40 -11.37
N SER A 228 5.22 3.77 -12.04
CA SER A 228 5.18 3.41 -13.45
C SER A 228 3.76 3.66 -13.96
N GLU A 229 3.58 3.75 -15.27
CA GLU A 229 2.24 3.87 -15.87
C GLU A 229 1.32 2.72 -15.41
N LEU A 230 1.85 1.49 -15.42
CA LEU A 230 1.11 0.32 -14.91
C LEU A 230 0.70 0.49 -13.43
N SER A 231 1.61 0.92 -12.55
CA SER A 231 1.27 1.08 -11.13
C SER A 231 0.26 2.19 -10.86
N LEU A 232 0.31 3.29 -11.63
CA LEU A 232 -0.67 4.37 -11.54
C LEU A 232 -2.03 3.87 -12.00
N HIS A 233 -2.07 3.11 -13.10
CA HIS A 233 -3.28 2.49 -13.58
C HIS A 233 -3.87 1.50 -12.57
N TYR A 234 -3.07 0.61 -11.98
CA TYR A 234 -3.52 -0.30 -10.91
C TYR A 234 -4.09 0.46 -9.70
N THR A 235 -3.43 1.56 -9.31
CA THR A 235 -3.91 2.41 -8.22
C THR A 235 -5.31 2.96 -8.54
N LYS A 236 -5.48 3.52 -9.75
CA LYS A 236 -6.77 4.04 -10.23
C LYS A 236 -7.85 2.96 -10.33
N GLU A 237 -7.53 1.79 -10.89
CA GLU A 237 -8.45 0.64 -10.99
C GLU A 237 -8.95 0.16 -9.62
N LEU A 238 -8.12 0.29 -8.58
CA LEU A 238 -8.50 0.00 -7.19
C LEU A 238 -9.27 1.14 -6.50
N GLY A 239 -9.63 2.19 -7.26
CA GLY A 239 -10.40 3.34 -6.81
C GLY A 239 -9.59 4.39 -6.06
N TYR A 240 -8.26 4.31 -6.09
CA TYR A 240 -7.37 5.24 -5.40
C TYR A 240 -6.91 6.39 -6.29
N LYS A 241 -6.76 7.56 -5.67
CA LYS A 241 -6.00 8.68 -6.24
C LYS A 241 -4.54 8.61 -5.80
N SER A 242 -3.61 8.76 -6.74
CA SER A 242 -2.17 8.81 -6.44
C SER A 242 -1.76 10.22 -6.03
N ILE A 243 -1.25 10.39 -4.81
CA ILE A 243 -0.90 11.70 -4.24
C ILE A 243 0.61 11.83 -4.09
N PHE A 244 1.20 12.68 -4.90
CA PHE A 244 2.60 13.12 -4.84
C PHE A 244 2.70 14.42 -4.02
N TRP A 245 3.69 15.26 -4.33
CA TRP A 245 3.94 16.52 -3.62
C TRP A 245 4.66 17.52 -4.54
N SER A 246 4.43 18.80 -4.28
CA SER A 246 5.12 19.91 -4.94
C SER A 246 6.09 20.65 -4.01
N LEU A 247 6.07 20.30 -2.73
CA LEU A 247 6.91 20.90 -1.70
C LEU A 247 7.31 19.83 -0.68
N ALA A 248 8.61 19.58 -0.57
CA ALA A 248 9.20 18.67 0.39
C ALA A 248 10.64 19.11 0.71
N TYR A 249 11.20 18.56 1.78
CA TYR A 249 12.60 18.71 2.12
C TYR A 249 13.10 17.48 2.90
N PHE A 250 14.39 17.44 3.19
CA PHE A 250 15.00 16.32 3.91
C PHE A 250 14.76 16.44 5.42
N ASP A 251 13.66 15.88 5.90
CA ASP A 251 13.19 15.91 7.29
C ASP A 251 13.01 14.51 7.92
N TRP A 252 13.02 13.45 7.11
CA TRP A 252 12.68 12.10 7.51
C TRP A 252 13.76 11.32 8.26
N ASP A 253 15.05 11.72 8.21
CA ASP A 253 16.15 11.02 8.91
C ASP A 253 16.33 11.59 10.33
N PRO A 254 15.95 10.86 11.41
CA PRO A 254 16.05 11.36 12.78
C PRO A 254 17.49 11.66 13.22
N LYS A 255 18.49 11.07 12.56
CA LYS A 255 19.91 11.29 12.87
C LYS A 255 20.49 12.52 12.16
N LYS A 256 19.77 13.07 11.19
CA LYS A 256 20.21 14.20 10.36
C LYS A 256 19.11 15.26 10.23
N GLN A 257 18.56 15.64 11.38
CA GLN A 257 17.50 16.64 11.43
C GLN A 257 18.00 18.02 10.99
N PRO A 258 17.29 18.69 10.08
CA PRO A 258 17.67 20.01 9.58
C PRO A 258 17.55 21.07 10.68
N ASN A 259 18.32 22.16 10.56
CA ASN A 259 18.18 23.30 11.47
C ASN A 259 16.75 23.89 11.36
N PRO A 260 16.05 24.14 12.49
CA PRO A 260 14.68 24.67 12.47
C PRO A 260 14.47 25.96 11.66
N GLU A 261 15.37 26.93 11.79
CA GLU A 261 15.25 28.21 11.08
C GLU A 261 15.46 28.03 9.57
N GLU A 262 16.42 27.20 9.18
CA GLU A 262 16.67 26.88 7.77
C GLU A 262 15.51 26.09 7.15
N ALA A 263 14.93 25.15 7.91
CA ALA A 263 13.77 24.38 7.50
C ALA A 263 12.56 25.29 7.30
N LYS A 264 12.23 26.13 8.30
CA LYS A 264 11.13 27.09 8.24
C LYS A 264 11.31 28.04 7.05
N LYS A 265 12.49 28.64 6.89
CA LYS A 265 12.81 29.53 5.76
C LYS A 265 12.60 28.85 4.42
N LYS A 266 13.07 27.60 4.27
CA LYS A 266 12.93 26.82 3.03
C LYS A 266 11.47 26.52 2.70
N LEU A 267 10.68 26.12 3.70
CA LEU A 267 9.25 25.84 3.54
C LEU A 267 8.52 27.11 3.10
N LEU A 268 8.71 28.23 3.80
CA LEU A 268 8.07 29.51 3.47
C LEU A 268 8.46 30.01 2.07
N GLN A 269 9.74 29.92 1.69
CA GLN A 269 10.22 30.38 0.38
C GLN A 269 9.67 29.57 -0.81
N ARG A 270 9.34 28.30 -0.57
CA ARG A 270 8.86 27.37 -1.62
C ARG A 270 7.35 27.18 -1.60
N THR A 271 6.66 27.71 -0.59
CA THR A 271 5.20 27.66 -0.51
C THR A 271 4.60 28.43 -1.68
N HIS A 272 3.62 27.82 -2.34
CA HIS A 272 2.91 28.40 -3.46
C HIS A 272 1.42 28.02 -3.39
N ASN A 273 0.59 28.68 -4.20
CA ASN A 273 -0.82 28.34 -4.32
C ASN A 273 -0.99 26.87 -4.76
N GLY A 274 -1.87 26.14 -4.09
CA GLY A 274 -2.14 24.73 -4.35
C GLY A 274 -1.00 23.79 -3.95
N SER A 275 -0.06 24.19 -3.07
CA SER A 275 1.01 23.28 -2.64
C SER A 275 0.45 22.04 -1.94
N ILE A 276 0.86 20.86 -2.40
CA ILE A 276 0.79 19.62 -1.63
C ILE A 276 2.14 19.46 -0.92
N ILE A 277 2.12 19.63 0.39
CA ILE A 277 3.29 19.66 1.25
C ILE A 277 3.51 18.27 1.83
N LEU A 278 4.66 17.66 1.56
CA LEU A 278 5.11 16.41 2.19
C LEU A 278 6.07 16.72 3.33
N LEU A 279 5.67 16.34 4.54
CA LEU A 279 6.47 16.33 5.76
C LEU A 279 6.51 14.91 6.36
N HIS A 280 7.25 14.71 7.45
CA HIS A 280 7.22 13.47 8.24
C HIS A 280 7.05 13.76 9.75
N ALA A 281 6.14 13.08 10.45
CA ALA A 281 5.98 13.28 11.89
C ALA A 281 7.10 12.66 12.72
N VAL A 282 7.98 11.84 12.13
CA VAL A 282 9.22 11.40 12.80
C VAL A 282 10.23 12.52 13.06
N SER A 283 10.04 13.69 12.42
CA SER A 283 10.96 14.82 12.49
C SER A 283 10.75 15.68 13.73
N LYS A 284 11.79 15.73 14.60
CA LYS A 284 11.84 16.69 15.71
C LYS A 284 11.78 18.14 15.21
N THR A 285 12.42 18.41 14.07
CA THR A 285 12.42 19.73 13.46
C THR A 285 11.01 20.13 13.06
N ASN A 286 10.24 19.28 12.35
CA ASN A 286 8.85 19.56 12.00
C ASN A 286 8.01 19.86 13.24
N LYS A 287 8.09 19.01 14.27
CA LYS A 287 7.35 19.24 15.52
C LYS A 287 7.62 20.63 16.10
N ASN A 288 8.88 21.07 16.09
CA ASN A 288 9.27 22.36 16.67
C ASN A 288 8.85 23.58 15.83
N ILE A 289 8.72 23.46 14.51
CA ILE A 289 8.43 24.60 13.63
C ILE A 289 6.97 24.67 13.17
N LEU A 290 6.20 23.59 13.32
CA LEU A 290 4.86 23.48 12.73
C LEU A 290 3.89 24.56 13.24
N ASP A 291 3.88 24.84 14.54
CA ASP A 291 2.99 25.86 15.13
C ASP A 291 3.21 27.25 14.54
N ASP A 292 4.47 27.61 14.37
CA ASP A 292 4.90 28.89 13.82
C ASP A 292 4.70 28.96 12.30
N LEU A 293 4.93 27.85 11.58
CA LEU A 293 4.62 27.73 10.16
C LEU A 293 3.12 27.91 9.87
N LEU A 294 2.25 27.21 10.62
CA LEU A 294 0.80 27.32 10.44
C LEU A 294 0.32 28.75 10.72
N THR A 295 0.89 29.41 11.74
CA THR A 295 0.62 30.83 12.02
C THR A 295 1.04 31.70 10.83
N THR A 296 2.29 31.57 10.39
CA THR A 296 2.86 32.38 9.31
C THR A 296 2.09 32.20 7.99
N TRP A 297 1.73 30.96 7.63
CA TRP A 297 0.97 30.68 6.41
C TRP A 297 -0.42 31.32 6.45
N LYS A 298 -1.12 31.28 7.60
CA LYS A 298 -2.41 31.97 7.76
C LYS A 298 -2.28 33.47 7.64
N GLU A 299 -1.25 34.07 8.25
CA GLU A 299 -0.96 35.51 8.13
C GLU A 299 -0.66 35.93 6.68
N GLN A 300 -0.06 35.04 5.88
CA GLN A 300 0.13 35.25 4.43
C GLN A 300 -1.15 35.07 3.60
N GLY A 301 -2.27 34.72 4.25
CA GLY A 301 -3.58 34.55 3.63
C GLY A 301 -3.83 33.15 3.05
N TYR A 302 -3.04 32.14 3.43
CA TYR A 302 -3.31 30.76 3.03
C TYR A 302 -4.40 30.14 3.90
N SER A 303 -5.24 29.33 3.25
CA SER A 303 -6.16 28.41 3.91
C SER A 303 -5.66 26.97 3.76
N PHE A 304 -6.01 26.12 4.73
CA PHE A 304 -5.67 24.70 4.69
C PHE A 304 -6.89 23.88 4.26
N LYS A 305 -6.68 22.99 3.29
CA LYS A 305 -7.70 22.10 2.72
C LYS A 305 -7.31 20.64 2.93
N THR A 306 -8.30 19.75 3.02
CA THR A 306 -8.06 18.30 3.00
C THR A 306 -7.97 17.78 1.57
N LEU A 307 -7.46 16.56 1.38
CA LEU A 307 -7.40 15.93 0.06
C LEU A 307 -8.78 15.66 -0.55
N ASP A 308 -9.85 15.61 0.25
CA ASP A 308 -11.24 15.52 -0.25
C ASP A 308 -11.67 16.76 -1.02
N GLN A 309 -11.03 17.89 -0.72
CA GLN A 309 -11.27 19.17 -1.37
C GLN A 309 -10.32 19.40 -2.55
N LEU A 310 -9.49 18.41 -2.89
CA LEU A 310 -8.53 18.51 -3.97
C LEU A 310 -9.26 18.53 -5.31
N SER A 311 -9.22 19.68 -5.97
CA SER A 311 -9.69 19.89 -7.33
C SER A 311 -8.50 20.24 -8.23
N MET A 312 -8.40 19.60 -9.40
CA MET A 312 -7.49 20.07 -10.45
C MET A 312 -8.14 21.20 -11.25
N ASN A 313 -7.30 22.14 -11.69
CA ASN A 313 -7.65 23.16 -12.69
C ASN A 313 -7.75 22.57 -14.09
#